data_AF-A0A2M8Q2F8-F1
#
_entry.id   AF-A0A2M8Q2F8-F1
#
_cell.length_a   1.000
_cell.length_b   1.000
_cell.length_c   1.000
_cell.angle_alpha   90.00
_cell.angle_beta   90.00
_cell.angle_gamma   90.00
#
_symmetry.space_group_name_H-M   'P 1'
#
loop_
_entity.id
_entity.type
_entity.pdbx_description
1 polymer ?
#
loop_
_entity_poly.entity_id
_entity_poly.type
_entity_poly.pdbx_seq_one_letter_code
_entity_poly.pdbx_strand_id
1 'polypeptide(L)'
;MELLLSVPFGAFLLVWGLVWEPKPKTKKDLKAERALLASGEEDIFDDDQDFDIFENLTPKQQRSYLRRIAQRVILLFLGIVILLIGLARQGGAIEDAQAFLLLFALYSGALLIVQRAEKASRLLVFFVMAFIANLIWRTAIYYEHEAENAWAILMALIVNGLFWLLIGQRFPPGSSDNIEVVGMEG
;
A
#
# COMPACT_ATOMS: atom_id res chain seq x y z
N MET A 1 -21.04 26.48 9.91
CA MET A 1 -21.11 25.00 9.94
C MET A 1 -19.69 24.44 9.73
N GLU A 2 -18.70 24.91 10.50
CA GLU A 2 -17.26 24.63 10.27
C GLU A 2 -16.62 23.72 11.35
N LEU A 3 -17.30 23.46 12.46
CA LEU A 3 -16.73 22.74 13.61
C LEU A 3 -16.78 21.19 13.48
N LEU A 4 -17.39 20.65 12.42
CA LEU A 4 -17.50 19.19 12.22
C LEU A 4 -16.39 18.58 11.34
N LEU A 5 -15.48 19.41 10.80
CA LEU A 5 -14.47 19.00 9.81
C LEU A 5 -13.07 18.71 10.38
N SER A 6 -12.77 19.06 11.63
CA SER A 6 -11.45 18.80 12.25
C SER A 6 -11.32 17.42 12.89
N VAL A 7 -12.43 16.73 13.15
CA VAL A 7 -12.46 15.44 13.85
C VAL A 7 -11.94 14.26 13.02
N PRO A 8 -12.24 14.09 11.71
CA PRO A 8 -11.84 12.88 10.99
C PRO A 8 -10.33 12.80 10.73
N PHE A 9 -9.65 13.94 10.56
CA PHE A 9 -8.21 13.95 10.30
C PHE A 9 -7.38 13.65 11.55
N GLY A 10 -7.78 14.19 12.71
CA GLY A 10 -7.14 13.89 13.99
C GLY A 10 -7.35 12.43 14.42
N ALA A 11 -8.55 11.88 14.22
CA ALA A 11 -8.83 10.47 14.46
C ALA A 11 -8.03 9.55 13.51
N PHE A 12 -7.90 9.94 12.24
CA PHE A 12 -7.06 9.23 11.28
C PHE A 12 -5.58 9.22 11.70
N LEU A 13 -5.02 10.35 12.12
CA LEU A 13 -3.63 10.42 12.61
C LEU A 13 -3.40 9.64 13.91
N LEU A 14 -4.39 9.59 14.81
CA LEU A 14 -4.33 8.76 16.02
C LEU A 14 -4.34 7.26 15.69
N VAL A 15 -5.22 6.83 14.79
CA VAL A 15 -5.26 5.44 14.31
C VAL A 15 -3.98 5.10 13.54
N TRP A 16 -3.47 6.05 12.74
CA TRP A 16 -2.20 5.93 12.02
C TRP A 16 -1.01 5.75 12.96
N GLY A 17 -0.94 6.57 14.02
CA GLY A 17 0.09 6.48 15.07
C GLY A 17 0.04 5.15 15.82
N LEU A 18 -1.17 4.65 16.13
CA LEU A 18 -1.37 3.34 16.77
C LEU A 18 -0.96 2.16 15.87
N VAL A 19 -1.15 2.28 14.56
CA VAL A 19 -0.70 1.27 13.59
C VAL A 19 0.83 1.30 13.40
N TRP A 20 1.47 2.44 13.69
CA TRP A 20 2.90 2.66 13.53
C TRP A 20 3.74 2.33 14.77
N GLU A 21 3.22 1.70 15.82
CA GLU A 21 4.09 1.33 16.93
C GLU A 21 5.14 0.29 16.51
N PRO A 22 6.45 0.62 16.58
CA PRO A 22 7.49 -0.38 16.38
C PRO A 22 7.30 -1.47 17.41
N LYS A 23 7.51 -2.74 17.01
CA LYS A 23 7.37 -3.85 17.95
C LYS A 23 8.26 -3.59 19.16
N PRO A 24 7.76 -3.79 20.39
CA PRO A 24 8.60 -3.67 21.57
C PRO A 24 9.78 -4.62 21.43
N LYS A 25 11.00 -4.06 21.47
CA LYS A 25 12.24 -4.84 21.39
C LYS A 25 12.20 -5.93 22.45
N THR A 26 12.49 -7.17 22.06
CA THR A 26 12.53 -8.26 23.03
C THR A 26 13.75 -8.08 23.93
N LYS A 27 13.76 -8.72 25.11
CA LYS A 27 14.94 -8.72 25.99
C LYS A 27 16.20 -9.24 25.29
N LYS A 28 16.04 -10.07 24.25
CA LYS A 28 17.14 -10.62 23.46
C LYS A 28 17.72 -9.55 22.52
N ASP A 29 16.86 -8.78 21.86
CA ASP A 29 17.24 -7.67 20.98
C ASP A 29 17.97 -6.57 21.79
N LEU A 30 17.44 -6.23 22.97
CA LEU A 30 18.06 -5.26 23.89
C LEU A 30 19.44 -5.72 24.41
N LYS A 31 19.66 -7.03 24.54
CA LYS A 31 20.96 -7.58 24.97
C LYS A 31 21.97 -7.56 23.83
N ALA A 32 21.53 -7.84 22.60
CA ALA A 32 22.37 -7.76 21.40
C ALA A 32 22.78 -6.31 21.11
N GLU A 33 21.84 -5.37 21.19
CA GLU A 33 22.10 -3.94 21.00
C GLU A 33 23.07 -3.40 22.06
N ARG A 34 22.94 -3.79 23.33
CA ARG A 34 23.91 -3.43 24.38
C ARG A 34 25.29 -4.05 24.16
N ALA A 35 25.37 -5.24 23.57
CA ALA A 35 26.63 -5.89 23.26
C ALA A 35 27.36 -5.18 22.11
N LEU A 36 26.62 -4.74 21.08
CA LEU A 36 27.12 -3.91 19.97
C LEU A 36 27.55 -2.52 20.44
N LEU A 37 26.75 -1.85 21.27
CA LEU A 37 27.13 -0.56 21.85
C LEU A 37 28.36 -0.65 22.75
N ALA A 38 28.59 -1.81 23.37
CA ALA A 38 29.77 -2.06 24.19
C ALA A 38 31.02 -2.43 23.37
N SER A 39 30.87 -2.86 22.10
CA SER A 39 32.02 -3.15 21.24
C SER A 39 32.66 -1.90 20.65
N GLY A 40 32.01 -0.72 20.77
CA GLY A 40 32.53 0.55 20.28
C GLY A 40 32.59 0.65 18.75
N GLU A 41 31.90 -0.27 18.07
CA GLU A 41 31.81 -0.35 16.62
C GLU A 41 30.66 0.56 16.18
N GLU A 42 30.96 1.86 16.06
CA GLU A 42 30.09 2.83 15.38
C GLU A 42 30.16 2.58 13.86
N ASP A 43 29.70 1.40 13.42
CA ASP A 43 29.51 1.18 12.00
C ASP A 43 28.27 1.94 11.55
N ILE A 44 28.58 2.99 10.80
CA ILE A 44 27.84 3.59 9.69
C ILE A 44 26.71 2.66 9.25
N PHE A 45 25.46 3.13 9.41
CA PHE A 45 24.30 2.51 8.80
C PHE A 45 24.52 2.43 7.28
N ASP A 46 25.05 1.31 6.81
CA ASP A 46 24.96 0.93 5.40
C ASP A 46 23.49 0.62 5.14
N ASP A 47 22.81 1.53 4.43
CA ASP A 47 21.39 1.42 4.03
C ASP A 47 21.07 0.14 3.22
N ASP A 48 22.09 -0.64 2.84
CA ASP A 48 21.96 -1.91 2.15
C ASP A 48 21.59 -3.10 3.08
N GLN A 49 21.73 -2.98 4.41
CA GLN A 49 21.46 -4.09 5.35
C GLN A 49 19.98 -4.49 5.47
N ASP A 50 19.04 -3.62 5.12
CA ASP A 50 17.61 -3.94 5.24
C ASP A 50 17.18 -5.10 4.31
N PHE A 51 17.90 -5.29 3.20
CA PHE A 51 17.64 -6.39 2.27
C PHE A 51 18.14 -7.73 2.83
N ASP A 52 19.34 -7.76 3.41
CA ASP A 52 19.96 -8.95 4.01
C ASP A 52 19.16 -9.47 5.23
N ILE A 53 18.51 -8.56 5.96
CA ILE A 53 17.64 -8.92 7.09
C ILE A 53 16.41 -9.69 6.60
N PHE A 54 15.84 -9.34 5.44
CA PHE A 54 14.67 -10.04 4.90
C PHE A 54 15.03 -11.45 4.40
N GLU A 55 16.21 -11.60 3.78
CA GLU A 55 16.66 -12.86 3.19
C GLU A 55 16.94 -13.93 4.26
N ASN A 56 17.37 -13.51 5.45
CA ASN A 56 17.61 -14.39 6.60
C ASN A 56 16.35 -14.76 7.41
N LEU A 57 15.17 -14.23 7.07
CA LEU A 57 13.92 -14.57 7.78
C LEU A 57 13.39 -15.94 7.34
N THR A 58 12.87 -16.72 8.30
CA THR A 58 12.17 -17.98 7.95
C THR A 58 10.97 -17.71 7.03
N PRO A 59 10.57 -18.65 6.15
CA PRO A 59 9.43 -18.46 5.24
C PRO A 59 8.10 -18.09 5.92
N LYS A 60 7.95 -18.45 7.20
CA LYS A 60 6.80 -18.06 8.03
C LYS A 60 6.89 -16.60 8.48
N GLN A 61 8.09 -16.13 8.81
CA GLN A 61 8.34 -14.74 9.19
C GLN A 61 8.28 -13.79 7.98
N GLN A 62 8.82 -14.20 6.82
CA GLN A 62 8.71 -13.43 5.58
C GLN A 62 7.25 -13.19 5.19
N ARG A 63 6.41 -14.23 5.19
CA ARG A 63 4.95 -14.08 4.95
C ARG A 63 4.27 -13.14 5.95
N SER A 64 4.65 -13.21 7.23
CA SER A 64 4.14 -12.29 8.26
C SER A 64 4.63 -10.85 8.08
N TYR A 65 5.85 -10.67 7.57
CA TYR A 65 6.43 -9.36 7.24
C TYR A 65 5.75 -8.75 6.01
N LEU A 66 5.64 -9.51 4.92
CA LEU A 66 4.95 -9.11 3.69
C LEU A 66 3.48 -8.75 3.93
N ARG A 67 2.78 -9.52 4.77
CA ARG A 67 1.41 -9.21 5.17
C ARG A 67 1.30 -7.86 5.88
N ARG A 68 2.28 -7.50 6.71
CA ARG A 68 2.33 -6.21 7.41
C ARG A 68 2.62 -5.06 6.45
N ILE A 69 3.54 -5.24 5.50
CA ILE A 69 3.79 -4.25 4.45
C ILE A 69 2.54 -4.04 3.59
N ALA A 70 1.92 -5.12 3.11
CA ALA A 70 0.69 -5.05 2.32
C ALA A 70 -0.42 -4.32 3.09
N GLN A 71 -0.60 -4.62 4.38
CA GLN A 71 -1.57 -3.93 5.23
C GLN A 71 -1.26 -2.43 5.37
N ARG A 72 0.00 -2.04 5.53
CA ARG A 72 0.42 -0.63 5.58
C ARG A 72 0.15 0.11 4.27
N VAL A 73 0.46 -0.53 3.14
CA VAL A 73 0.18 0.03 1.80
C VAL A 73 -1.32 0.21 1.59
N ILE A 74 -2.13 -0.78 1.98
CA ILE A 74 -3.60 -0.68 1.91
C ILE A 74 -4.11 0.47 2.78
N LEU A 75 -3.60 0.63 4.01
CA LEU A 75 -4.01 1.72 4.90
C LEU A 75 -3.58 3.10 4.37
N LEU A 76 -2.36 3.23 3.82
CA LEU A 76 -1.92 4.46 3.15
C LEU A 76 -2.87 4.83 2.00
N PHE A 77 -3.15 3.85 1.14
CA PHE A 77 -4.04 4.05 0.00
C PHE A 77 -5.44 4.47 0.45
N LEU A 78 -5.99 3.83 1.47
CA LEU A 78 -7.30 4.16 2.02
C LEU A 78 -7.34 5.57 2.64
N GLY A 79 -6.26 5.97 3.32
CA GLY A 79 -6.10 7.34 3.83
C GLY A 79 -6.07 8.39 2.72
N ILE A 80 -5.32 8.12 1.63
CA ILE A 80 -5.30 8.97 0.44
C ILE A 80 -6.70 9.06 -0.17
N VAL A 81 -7.42 7.95 -0.34
CA VAL A 81 -8.80 7.95 -0.86
C VAL A 81 -9.72 8.83 -0.01
N ILE A 82 -9.68 8.68 1.32
CA ILE A 82 -10.51 9.49 2.24
C ILE A 82 -10.15 10.98 2.15
N LEU A 83 -8.86 11.31 2.12
CA LEU A 83 -8.38 12.68 1.95
C LEU A 83 -8.91 13.30 0.65
N LEU A 84 -8.78 12.55 -0.45
CA LEU A 84 -9.23 12.98 -1.77
C LEU A 84 -10.76 13.17 -1.84
N ILE A 85 -11.55 12.29 -1.23
CA ILE A 85 -13.01 12.47 -1.08
C ILE A 85 -13.32 13.72 -0.24
N GLY A 86 -12.54 13.96 0.83
CA GLY A 86 -12.67 15.16 1.66
C GLY A 86 -12.38 16.45 0.88
N LEU A 87 -11.35 16.46 0.05
CA LEU A 87 -11.00 17.58 -0.83
C LEU A 87 -12.07 17.80 -1.92
N ALA A 88 -12.56 16.73 -2.54
CA ALA A 88 -13.64 16.79 -3.51
C ALA A 88 -14.94 17.40 -2.92
N ARG A 89 -15.13 17.26 -1.61
CA ARG A 89 -16.28 17.83 -0.90
C ARG A 89 -16.13 19.32 -0.57
N GLN A 90 -14.92 19.87 -0.57
CA GLN A 90 -14.64 21.27 -0.25
C GLN A 90 -14.62 22.19 -1.48
N GLY A 91 -14.43 21.64 -2.69
CA GLY A 91 -14.45 22.40 -3.92
C GLY A 91 -15.87 22.60 -4.46
N GLY A 92 -16.42 23.81 -4.33
CA GLY A 92 -17.52 24.25 -5.18
C GLY A 92 -17.02 24.39 -6.62
N ALA A 93 -17.68 23.73 -7.57
CA ALA A 93 -17.31 23.67 -8.99
C ALA A 93 -15.89 23.11 -9.24
N ILE A 94 -15.73 21.82 -8.98
CA ILE A 94 -14.60 21.06 -9.50
C ILE A 94 -14.82 20.94 -11.00
N GLU A 95 -13.94 21.51 -11.82
CA GLU A 95 -13.95 21.31 -13.27
C GLU A 95 -13.94 19.80 -13.55
N ASP A 96 -14.79 19.32 -14.47
CA ASP A 96 -14.99 17.88 -14.76
C ASP A 96 -13.67 17.13 -15.00
N ALA A 97 -12.65 17.83 -15.49
CA ALA A 97 -11.28 17.34 -15.66
C ALA A 97 -10.60 16.91 -14.34
N GLN A 98 -10.78 17.64 -13.24
CA GLN A 98 -10.19 17.31 -11.95
C GLN A 98 -10.85 16.08 -11.34
N ALA A 99 -12.18 15.96 -11.45
CA ALA A 99 -12.91 14.77 -11.01
C ALA A 99 -12.48 13.53 -11.81
N PHE A 100 -12.35 13.67 -13.13
CA PHE A 100 -11.81 12.62 -13.99
C PHE A 100 -10.39 12.20 -13.57
N LEU A 101 -9.46 13.15 -13.40
CA LEU A 101 -8.07 12.86 -13.02
C LEU A 101 -7.98 12.16 -11.67
N LEU A 102 -8.84 12.58 -10.73
CA LEU A 102 -8.92 11.99 -9.41
C LEU A 102 -9.39 10.53 -9.47
N LEU A 103 -10.50 10.29 -10.16
CA LEU A 103 -11.06 8.95 -10.35
C LEU A 103 -10.06 8.05 -11.09
N PHE A 104 -9.43 8.57 -12.14
CA PHE A 104 -8.40 7.85 -12.90
C PHE A 104 -7.23 7.44 -12.00
N ALA A 105 -6.70 8.36 -11.19
CA ALA A 105 -5.60 8.08 -10.26
C ALA A 105 -5.99 7.02 -9.23
N LEU A 106 -7.21 7.09 -8.68
CA LEU A 106 -7.73 6.12 -7.73
C LEU A 106 -7.87 4.72 -8.35
N TYR A 107 -8.53 4.61 -9.51
CA TYR A 107 -8.69 3.34 -10.20
C TYR A 107 -7.34 2.77 -10.64
N SER A 108 -6.44 3.62 -11.14
CA SER A 108 -5.12 3.19 -11.57
C SER A 108 -4.26 2.68 -10.41
N GLY A 109 -4.20 3.42 -9.30
CA GLY A 109 -3.51 2.98 -8.09
C GLY A 109 -4.09 1.67 -7.54
N ALA A 110 -5.41 1.52 -7.59
CA ALA A 110 -6.06 0.28 -7.16
C ALA A 110 -5.65 -0.93 -8.04
N LEU A 111 -5.65 -0.76 -9.36
CA LEU A 111 -5.24 -1.80 -10.29
C LEU A 111 -3.77 -2.17 -10.12
N LEU A 112 -2.87 -1.21 -9.90
CA LEU A 112 -1.45 -1.48 -9.64
C LEU A 112 -1.23 -2.33 -8.38
N ILE A 113 -2.00 -2.07 -7.31
CA ILE A 113 -1.93 -2.87 -6.09
C ILE A 113 -2.40 -4.32 -6.35
N VAL A 114 -3.48 -4.51 -7.12
CA VAL A 114 -3.96 -5.85 -7.50
C VAL A 114 -2.92 -6.59 -8.33
N GLN A 115 -2.28 -5.90 -9.28
CA GLN A 115 -1.27 -6.50 -10.17
C GLN A 115 -0.03 -6.96 -9.40
N ARG A 116 0.38 -6.22 -8.36
CA ARG A 116 1.56 -6.55 -7.53
C ARG A 116 1.25 -7.52 -6.39
N ALA A 117 -0.02 -7.86 -6.16
CA ALA A 117 -0.38 -8.83 -5.15
C ALA A 117 0.14 -10.24 -5.51
N GLU A 118 0.72 -10.91 -4.52
CA GLU A 118 1.11 -12.31 -4.59
C GLU A 118 -0.04 -13.20 -5.07
N LYS A 119 0.28 -14.28 -5.78
CA LYS A 119 -0.72 -15.20 -6.35
C LYS A 119 -1.72 -15.70 -5.30
N ALA A 120 -1.25 -15.97 -4.08
CA ALA A 120 -2.08 -16.42 -2.96
C ALA A 120 -3.05 -15.33 -2.43
N SER A 121 -2.65 -14.06 -2.47
CA SER A 121 -3.44 -12.94 -1.96
C SER A 121 -4.23 -12.21 -3.05
N ARG A 122 -3.96 -12.48 -4.33
CA ARG A 122 -4.55 -11.76 -5.46
C ARG A 122 -6.07 -11.81 -5.48
N LEU A 123 -6.67 -12.94 -5.12
CA LEU A 123 -8.13 -13.07 -5.06
C LEU A 123 -8.75 -12.17 -3.97
N LEU A 124 -8.14 -12.15 -2.78
CA LEU A 124 -8.60 -11.30 -1.67
C LEU A 124 -8.45 -9.82 -2.04
N VAL A 125 -7.28 -9.43 -2.56
CA VAL A 125 -7.01 -8.05 -2.99
C VAL A 125 -7.98 -7.65 -4.11
N PHE A 126 -8.28 -8.56 -5.05
CA PHE A 126 -9.28 -8.32 -6.09
C PHE A 126 -10.67 -8.03 -5.51
N PHE A 127 -11.15 -8.81 -4.54
CA PHE A 127 -12.46 -8.55 -3.92
C PHE A 127 -12.50 -7.24 -3.13
N VAL A 128 -11.46 -6.94 -2.35
CA VAL A 128 -11.34 -5.67 -1.61
C VAL A 128 -11.35 -4.49 -2.58
N MET A 129 -10.64 -4.60 -3.70
CA MET A 129 -10.58 -3.54 -4.71
C MET A 129 -11.86 -3.43 -5.53
N ALA A 130 -12.54 -4.54 -5.82
CA ALA A 130 -13.86 -4.51 -6.45
C ALA A 130 -14.89 -3.81 -5.53
N PHE A 131 -14.80 -4.03 -4.21
CA PHE A 131 -15.62 -3.33 -3.24
C PHE A 131 -15.33 -1.82 -3.22
N ILE A 132 -14.05 -1.42 -3.18
CA ILE A 132 -13.66 0.00 -3.26
C ILE A 132 -14.13 0.64 -4.58
N ALA A 133 -13.93 -0.04 -5.71
CA ALA A 133 -14.38 0.43 -7.02
C ALA A 133 -15.90 0.62 -7.08
N ASN A 134 -16.66 -0.26 -6.41
CA ASN A 134 -18.12 -0.11 -6.28
C ASN A 134 -18.52 1.11 -5.45
N LEU A 135 -17.81 1.40 -4.36
CA LEU A 135 -18.04 2.60 -3.56
C LEU A 135 -17.75 3.87 -4.36
N ILE A 136 -16.64 3.91 -5.11
CA ILE A 136 -16.30 5.02 -6.00
C ILE A 136 -17.39 5.21 -7.06
N TRP A 137 -17.82 4.12 -7.71
CA TRP A 137 -18.89 4.14 -8.70
C TRP A 137 -20.21 4.69 -8.15
N ARG A 138 -20.63 4.23 -6.96
CA ARG A 138 -21.83 4.74 -6.29
C ARG A 138 -21.72 6.22 -5.94
N THR A 139 -20.53 6.66 -5.56
CA THR A 139 -20.26 8.07 -5.23
C THR A 139 -20.34 8.92 -6.50
N ALA A 140 -19.78 8.47 -7.61
CA ALA A 140 -19.83 9.17 -8.89
C ALA A 140 -21.26 9.34 -9.42
N ILE A 141 -22.10 8.29 -9.34
CA ILE A 141 -23.53 8.38 -9.70
C ILE A 141 -24.25 9.42 -8.83
N TYR A 142 -23.97 9.44 -7.52
CA TYR A 142 -24.60 10.39 -6.60
C TYR A 142 -24.29 11.86 -6.95
N TYR A 143 -23.14 12.12 -7.56
CA TYR A 143 -22.71 13.46 -8.00
C TYR A 143 -22.94 13.71 -9.50
N GLU A 144 -23.71 12.86 -10.20
CA GLU A 144 -24.04 13.01 -11.63
C GLU A 144 -22.83 13.01 -12.59
N HIS A 145 -21.67 12.52 -12.15
CA HIS A 145 -20.44 12.42 -12.96
C HIS A 145 -20.30 11.03 -13.64
N GLU A 146 -21.38 10.53 -14.24
CA GLU A 146 -21.42 9.17 -14.79
C GLU A 146 -20.47 8.98 -15.97
N ALA A 147 -20.40 9.97 -16.86
CA ALA A 147 -19.58 9.92 -18.07
C ALA A 147 -18.09 9.98 -17.73
N GLU A 148 -17.68 10.91 -16.88
CA GLU A 148 -16.29 11.08 -16.42
C GLU A 148 -15.80 9.83 -15.71
N ASN A 149 -16.66 9.23 -14.89
CA ASN A 149 -16.34 7.99 -14.17
C ASN A 149 -16.13 6.80 -15.13
N ALA A 150 -16.99 6.64 -16.13
CA ALA A 150 -16.82 5.58 -17.13
C ALA A 150 -15.51 5.75 -17.90
N TRP A 151 -15.18 6.97 -18.32
CA TRP A 151 -13.91 7.29 -18.99
C TRP A 151 -12.70 7.08 -18.09
N ALA A 152 -12.80 7.45 -16.81
CA ALA A 152 -11.71 7.27 -15.85
C ALA A 152 -11.38 5.79 -15.65
N ILE A 153 -12.39 4.93 -15.52
CA ILE A 153 -12.22 3.47 -15.42
C ILE A 153 -11.59 2.91 -16.69
N LEU A 154 -12.11 3.29 -17.86
CA LEU A 154 -11.59 2.82 -19.15
C LEU A 154 -10.11 3.19 -19.32
N MET A 155 -9.76 4.44 -19.04
CA MET A 155 -8.38 4.92 -19.12
C MET A 155 -7.47 4.24 -18.10
N ALA A 156 -7.94 4.05 -16.86
CA ALA A 156 -7.18 3.34 -15.84
C ALA A 156 -6.88 1.90 -16.27
N LEU A 157 -7.87 1.20 -16.84
CA LEU A 157 -7.69 -0.16 -17.39
C LEU A 157 -6.69 -0.19 -18.55
N ILE A 158 -6.78 0.76 -19.50
CA ILE A 158 -5.85 0.83 -20.63
C ILE A 158 -4.41 1.05 -20.14
N VAL A 159 -4.19 2.06 -19.29
CA VAL A 159 -2.86 2.40 -18.77
C VAL A 159 -2.29 1.25 -17.95
N ASN A 160 -3.08 0.63 -17.08
CA ASN A 160 -2.64 -0.51 -16.28
C ASN A 160 -2.41 -1.77 -17.13
N GLY A 161 -3.20 -1.98 -18.18
CA GLY A 161 -3.02 -3.06 -19.13
C GLY A 161 -1.72 -2.89 -19.92
N LEU A 162 -1.44 -1.68 -20.40
CA LEU A 162 -0.18 -1.34 -21.07
C LEU A 162 1.01 -1.48 -20.13
N PHE A 163 0.92 -0.97 -18.89
CA PHE A 163 1.95 -1.13 -17.87
C PHE A 163 2.25 -2.62 -17.63
N TRP A 164 1.22 -3.44 -17.46
CA TRP A 164 1.39 -4.88 -17.28
C TRP A 164 2.03 -5.55 -18.49
N LEU A 165 1.58 -5.20 -19.70
CA LEU A 165 2.08 -5.79 -20.95
C LEU A 165 3.54 -5.40 -21.23
N LEU A 166 3.94 -4.16 -20.95
CA LEU A 166 5.27 -3.64 -21.26
C LEU A 166 6.29 -3.93 -20.15
N ILE A 167 5.90 -3.77 -18.88
CA ILE A 167 6.81 -3.85 -17.72
C ILE A 167 6.51 -5.08 -16.87
N GLY A 168 5.24 -5.39 -16.63
CA GLY A 168 4.81 -6.47 -15.74
C GLY A 168 5.32 -7.85 -16.16
N GLN A 169 5.46 -8.12 -17.46
CA GLN A 169 6.00 -9.39 -17.96
C GLN A 169 7.51 -9.56 -17.70
N ARG A 170 8.27 -8.46 -17.61
CA ARG A 170 9.73 -8.49 -17.42
C ARG A 170 10.13 -8.66 -15.95
N PHE A 171 9.23 -8.29 -15.03
CA PHE A 171 9.47 -8.33 -13.59
C PHE A 171 8.31 -9.05 -12.87
N PRO A 172 8.16 -10.37 -13.08
CA PRO A 172 7.16 -11.13 -12.35
C PRO A 172 7.42 -11.00 -10.84
N PRO A 173 6.37 -10.83 -10.01
CA PRO A 173 6.56 -10.84 -8.56
C PRO A 173 7.20 -12.17 -8.18
N GLY A 174 8.33 -12.10 -7.46
CA GLY A 174 9.09 -13.27 -7.05
C GLY A 174 8.18 -14.27 -6.34
N SER A 175 8.23 -15.53 -6.79
CA SER A 175 7.55 -16.59 -6.07
C SER A 175 8.32 -16.84 -4.79
N SER A 176 7.64 -16.69 -3.64
CA SER A 176 8.20 -17.04 -2.33
C SER A 176 8.50 -18.54 -2.19
N ASP A 177 8.09 -19.36 -3.15
CA ASP A 177 8.13 -20.82 -3.04
C ASP A 177 9.45 -21.41 -3.52
N ASN A 178 10.35 -20.60 -4.12
CA ASN A 178 11.62 -21.07 -4.67
C ASN A 178 12.84 -20.35 -4.05
N ILE A 179 12.80 -20.12 -2.74
CA ILE A 179 13.97 -19.68 -1.99
C ILE A 179 14.78 -20.94 -1.67
N GLU A 180 15.74 -21.25 -2.54
CA GLU A 180 16.74 -22.28 -2.31
C GLU A 180 17.76 -21.73 -1.30
N VAL A 181 17.81 -22.33 -0.11
CA VAL A 181 18.76 -21.95 0.93
C VAL A 181 20.13 -22.49 0.53
N VAL A 182 20.93 -21.67 -0.15
CA VAL A 182 22.32 -21.99 -0.48
C VAL A 182 23.12 -21.94 0.83
N GLY A 183 23.55 -23.10 1.33
CA GLY A 183 24.38 -23.20 2.54
C GLY A 183 24.04 -24.32 3.54
N MET A 184 23.09 -25.21 3.24
CA MET A 184 22.77 -26.37 4.10
C MET A 184 23.62 -27.63 3.83
N GLU A 185 24.75 -27.50 3.12
CA GLU A 185 25.77 -28.55 3.02
C GLU A 185 26.89 -28.26 4.03
N GLY A 186 26.76 -28.82 5.23
CA GLY A 186 27.76 -28.74 6.30
C GLY A 186 27.54 -29.82 7.35
#